data_AF-A9VNT2-F1
#
_entry.id   AF-A9VNT2-F1
#
_cell.length_a   1.000
_cell.length_b   1.000
_cell.length_c   1.000
_cell.angle_alpha   90.00
_cell.angle_beta   90.00
_cell.angle_gamma   90.00
#
_symmetry.space_group_name_H-M   'P 1'
#
loop_
_entity.id
_entity.type
_entity.pdbx_description
1 polymer ?
#
loop_
_entity_poly.entity_id
_entity_poly.type
_entity_poly.pdbx_seq_one_letter_code
_entity_poly.pdbx_strand_id
1 'polypeptide(L)'
;MKRKKMKKLTAVVVPVLAMSVALTACSGSGGEKKTTTTSNSGEEKKADIKYAAKQVLNRTENQEIPTMDTSKSTDTLGAQILGNTMEGLYRLDKDNKPIPAAAESSTKSEDGKKYTFKLRKDAKWSNGEPVTAKDFVYGWQRLLDKNTAAEYAFIAYYIKNAEAINKGEKPATELGAKAVDDYTLEVELDKPVPYFLNLLAFPSYYPLNEKFVKEKGEKFGLEADTTLYNGPFVMASWKHEQGWQLKKNDKYWDNKTVKLEEINYSVVKEVATKVNLYDTGSIDFTLLSGEFVDKYKSNKDEYGEYSEASTYFLRLNQKRNGQDTPLKSKKLREAIALSIDKKGLANVILNNGSKATDQLVPKGLATGPDGKDYQDTFKNGLKYDVKKGAAAWEEAKKELGKDQVTIELLSYDDGTAKKIADYFKDQIEKNLKGVTVNTKIQPFKQKLKLESAQDYEVSFAGWSPDYSDPMTFIDMFESKSPYNQMSYSNPKYDEMVQKAGNELLSDPKKRWETLGKAEKIFLEEDAGLVPLYQTGRSYVMKPNVKGIVKHNISPEYSFKWAYVTEDGGKK
;
A
#
# COMPACT_ATOMS: atom_id res chain seq x y z
N MET A 1 56.51 -47.06 -25.08
CA MET A 1 55.95 -46.89 -26.44
C MET A 1 55.61 -45.41 -26.66
N LYS A 2 56.00 -44.92 -27.85
CA LYS A 2 55.96 -43.59 -28.50
C LYS A 2 55.04 -42.51 -27.84
N ARG A 3 55.57 -41.35 -27.40
CA ARG A 3 55.94 -40.08 -28.12
C ARG A 3 54.72 -39.34 -28.71
N LYS A 4 54.57 -38.01 -28.71
CA LYS A 4 55.26 -36.82 -28.14
C LYS A 4 54.35 -35.59 -28.43
N LYS A 5 54.51 -34.53 -27.65
CA LYS A 5 54.06 -33.13 -27.88
C LYS A 5 54.39 -32.60 -29.30
N MET A 6 53.63 -31.63 -29.83
CA MET A 6 54.04 -30.20 -29.95
C MET A 6 53.09 -29.34 -30.82
N LYS A 7 53.01 -28.07 -30.42
CA LYS A 7 52.39 -26.91 -31.09
C LYS A 7 53.27 -26.39 -32.24
N LYS A 8 52.65 -25.70 -33.22
CA LYS A 8 52.92 -24.30 -33.70
C LYS A 8 52.92 -24.12 -35.23
N LEU A 9 52.09 -23.15 -35.65
CA LEU A 9 52.30 -22.01 -36.56
C LEU A 9 52.43 -22.14 -38.11
N THR A 10 51.52 -21.40 -38.76
CA THR A 10 51.64 -20.40 -39.87
C THR A 10 51.87 -20.77 -41.34
N ALA A 11 51.25 -19.88 -42.15
CA ALA A 11 51.51 -19.44 -43.53
C ALA A 11 50.83 -20.26 -44.65
N VAL A 12 49.75 -19.73 -45.25
CA VAL A 12 49.68 -18.84 -46.44
C VAL A 12 49.87 -19.63 -47.75
N VAL A 13 48.92 -19.46 -48.68
CA VAL A 13 49.05 -19.29 -50.16
C VAL A 13 47.71 -19.69 -50.83
N VAL A 14 47.03 -18.69 -51.40
CA VAL A 14 45.99 -18.71 -52.47
C VAL A 14 46.77 -18.91 -53.80
N PRO A 15 46.30 -19.48 -54.96
CA PRO A 15 45.13 -18.95 -55.71
C PRO A 15 44.44 -19.83 -56.81
N VAL A 16 43.48 -19.19 -57.49
CA VAL A 16 42.99 -19.36 -58.89
C VAL A 16 42.04 -20.53 -59.27
N LEU A 17 40.82 -20.19 -59.73
CA LEU A 17 40.31 -20.29 -61.13
C LEU A 17 38.76 -20.12 -61.09
N ALA A 18 38.18 -19.03 -61.59
CA ALA A 18 38.04 -18.55 -62.98
C ALA A 18 36.81 -19.14 -63.70
N MET A 19 35.82 -18.26 -63.98
CA MET A 19 35.15 -18.04 -65.27
C MET A 19 34.01 -17.02 -65.02
N SER A 20 34.07 -15.74 -65.42
CA SER A 20 33.93 -15.15 -66.78
C SER A 20 32.55 -15.49 -67.39
N VAL A 21 31.65 -14.60 -67.83
CA VAL A 21 31.72 -13.37 -68.66
C VAL A 21 30.36 -12.64 -68.49
N ALA A 22 30.30 -11.35 -68.10
CA ALA A 22 30.08 -10.14 -68.94
C ALA A 22 28.69 -10.10 -69.65
N LEU A 23 27.89 -9.00 -69.68
CA LEU A 23 28.19 -7.60 -70.01
C LEU A 23 26.94 -6.68 -69.76
N THR A 24 27.18 -5.48 -69.20
CA THR A 24 26.54 -4.13 -69.45
C THR A 24 25.02 -3.91 -69.30
N ALA A 25 24.47 -2.78 -68.82
CA ALA A 25 24.99 -1.46 -68.44
C ALA A 25 24.00 -0.68 -67.51
N CYS A 26 24.56 0.35 -66.88
CA CYS A 26 24.09 1.34 -65.90
C CYS A 26 22.66 1.93 -66.00
N SER A 27 22.01 2.17 -64.85
CA SER A 27 21.87 3.54 -64.26
C SER A 27 21.05 3.53 -62.96
N GLY A 28 21.42 4.37 -61.98
CA GLY A 28 20.52 4.85 -60.92
C GLY A 28 20.88 4.49 -59.47
N SER A 29 21.70 5.33 -58.83
CA SER A 29 21.89 5.60 -57.38
C SER A 29 20.74 5.12 -56.46
N GLY A 30 20.91 4.44 -55.33
CA GLY A 30 21.85 4.63 -54.22
C GLY A 30 21.03 4.78 -52.92
N GLY A 31 20.93 3.73 -52.10
CA GLY A 31 20.16 3.73 -50.84
C GLY A 31 20.54 2.58 -49.91
N GLU A 32 20.84 2.92 -48.65
CA GLU A 32 21.49 2.12 -47.61
C GLU A 32 20.71 0.86 -47.15
N LYS A 33 21.49 -0.19 -46.81
CA LYS A 33 21.03 -1.47 -46.24
C LYS A 33 20.53 -1.29 -44.79
N LYS A 34 19.23 -1.57 -44.56
CA LYS A 34 18.71 -2.06 -43.27
C LYS A 34 18.90 -3.58 -43.20
N THR A 35 19.63 -4.03 -42.18
CA THR A 35 19.80 -5.44 -41.85
C THR A 35 18.57 -5.94 -41.11
N THR A 36 17.84 -6.86 -41.72
CA THR A 36 16.66 -7.54 -41.14
C THR A 36 17.14 -8.58 -40.12
N THR A 37 16.77 -8.42 -38.85
CA THR A 37 16.93 -9.46 -37.83
C THR A 37 15.61 -10.20 -37.70
N THR A 38 15.65 -11.51 -37.95
CA THR A 38 14.54 -12.45 -37.88
C THR A 38 14.01 -12.55 -36.45
N SER A 39 12.80 -12.05 -36.21
CA SER A 39 12.07 -12.22 -34.96
C SER A 39 11.35 -13.58 -34.97
N ASN A 40 11.79 -14.46 -34.08
CA ASN A 40 11.15 -15.75 -33.80
C ASN A 40 9.85 -15.48 -33.02
N SER A 41 8.70 -15.49 -33.69
CA SER A 41 7.38 -15.42 -33.07
C SER A 41 6.97 -16.81 -32.58
N GLY A 42 7.27 -17.13 -31.33
CA GLY A 42 6.62 -18.23 -30.63
C GLY A 42 5.21 -17.80 -30.23
N GLU A 43 4.20 -18.28 -30.92
CA GLU A 43 2.82 -18.25 -30.44
C GLU A 43 2.72 -19.09 -29.15
N GLU A 44 2.59 -18.43 -28.00
CA GLU A 44 2.11 -19.09 -26.79
C GLU A 44 0.69 -19.59 -27.03
N LYS A 45 0.53 -20.92 -27.13
CA LYS A 45 -0.78 -21.56 -27.05
C LYS A 45 -1.44 -21.16 -25.72
N LYS A 46 -2.47 -20.30 -25.77
CA LYS A 46 -3.39 -20.11 -24.64
C LYS A 46 -3.97 -21.46 -24.29
N ALA A 47 -3.63 -22.00 -23.12
CA ALA A 47 -4.31 -23.17 -22.58
C ALA A 47 -5.80 -22.84 -22.42
N ASP A 48 -6.68 -23.70 -22.94
CA ASP A 48 -8.12 -23.57 -22.72
C ASP A 48 -8.41 -23.74 -21.22
N ILE A 49 -8.72 -22.62 -20.55
CA ILE A 49 -9.10 -22.61 -19.14
C ILE A 49 -10.49 -23.23 -19.01
N LYS A 50 -10.61 -24.33 -18.26
CA LYS A 50 -11.90 -24.91 -17.88
C LYS A 50 -12.44 -24.25 -16.62
N TYR A 51 -13.43 -23.39 -16.79
CA TYR A 51 -14.09 -22.69 -15.68
C TYR A 51 -15.05 -23.63 -14.94
N ALA A 52 -15.09 -23.53 -13.61
CA ALA A 52 -16.09 -24.23 -12.81
C ALA A 52 -17.50 -23.75 -13.16
N ALA A 53 -18.48 -24.65 -13.06
CA ALA A 53 -19.89 -24.33 -13.26
C ALA A 53 -20.40 -23.26 -12.28
N LYS A 54 -19.87 -23.22 -11.05
CA LYS A 54 -20.15 -22.17 -10.07
C LYS A 54 -18.94 -21.24 -9.97
N GLN A 55 -19.15 -19.95 -10.23
CA GLN A 55 -18.13 -18.92 -10.07
C GLN A 55 -18.33 -18.18 -8.74
N VAL A 56 -18.22 -18.91 -7.63
CA VAL A 56 -18.44 -18.40 -6.27
C VAL A 56 -17.12 -18.43 -5.50
N LEU A 57 -16.80 -17.33 -4.82
CA LEU A 57 -15.67 -17.25 -3.90
C LEU A 57 -16.19 -17.06 -2.47
N ASN A 58 -15.79 -17.94 -1.54
CA ASN A 58 -16.16 -17.86 -0.14
C ASN A 58 -14.94 -17.46 0.70
N ARG A 59 -15.06 -16.40 1.49
CA ARG A 59 -13.97 -15.90 2.34
C ARG A 59 -14.49 -15.37 3.66
N THR A 60 -13.56 -15.04 4.55
CA THR A 60 -13.88 -14.43 5.85
C THR A 60 -13.13 -13.13 6.01
N GLU A 61 -13.69 -12.26 6.85
CA GLU A 61 -12.99 -11.11 7.44
C GLU A 61 -13.11 -11.21 8.96
N ASN A 62 -12.22 -10.56 9.71
CA ASN A 62 -12.26 -10.58 11.17
C ASN A 62 -13.06 -9.41 11.78
N GLN A 63 -13.54 -8.48 10.96
CA GLN A 63 -14.23 -7.27 11.40
C GLN A 63 -15.44 -7.00 10.50
N GLU A 64 -16.37 -6.25 11.07
CA GLU A 64 -17.49 -5.63 10.37
C GLU A 64 -16.98 -4.46 9.49
N ILE A 65 -17.63 -4.22 8.34
CA ILE A 65 -17.33 -3.04 7.50
C ILE A 65 -17.72 -1.78 8.28
N PRO A 66 -16.82 -0.81 8.52
CA PRO A 66 -17.19 0.39 9.29
C PRO A 66 -18.15 1.31 8.54
N THR A 67 -17.93 1.49 7.23
CA THR A 67 -18.81 2.27 6.35
C THR A 67 -18.53 1.95 4.88
N MET A 68 -19.56 2.08 4.04
CA MET A 68 -19.50 2.07 2.58
C MET A 68 -19.61 3.48 1.97
N ASP A 69 -19.50 4.54 2.78
CA ASP A 69 -19.38 5.91 2.29
C ASP A 69 -17.91 6.21 1.95
N THR A 70 -17.62 6.45 0.67
CA THR A 70 -16.26 6.71 0.17
C THR A 70 -15.60 7.93 0.81
N SER A 71 -16.37 8.94 1.23
CA SER A 71 -15.83 10.13 1.89
C SER A 71 -15.52 9.89 3.38
N LYS A 72 -15.98 8.77 3.94
CA LYS A 72 -15.90 8.47 5.38
C LYS A 72 -15.10 7.21 5.71
N SER A 73 -14.83 6.35 4.74
CA SER A 73 -13.99 5.17 4.91
C SER A 73 -12.55 5.59 5.27
N THR A 74 -12.01 5.02 6.34
CA THR A 74 -10.65 5.29 6.84
C THR A 74 -9.82 4.02 7.04
N ASP A 75 -10.42 2.86 6.82
CA ASP A 75 -9.83 1.55 7.07
C ASP A 75 -9.67 0.71 5.79
N THR A 76 -8.83 -0.34 5.87
CA THR A 76 -8.51 -1.21 4.73
C THR A 76 -9.67 -2.12 4.31
N LEU A 77 -10.57 -2.48 5.22
CA LEU A 77 -11.71 -3.35 4.91
C LEU A 77 -12.75 -2.58 4.10
N GLY A 78 -13.18 -1.40 4.57
CA GLY A 78 -14.04 -0.49 3.81
C GLY A 78 -13.44 -0.18 2.44
N ALA A 79 -12.14 0.15 2.40
CA ALA A 79 -11.42 0.36 1.16
C ALA A 79 -11.42 -0.87 0.23
N GLN A 80 -11.21 -2.09 0.75
CA GLN A 80 -11.28 -3.34 -0.03
C GLN A 80 -12.66 -3.52 -0.65
N ILE A 81 -13.73 -3.36 0.11
CA ILE A 81 -15.09 -3.58 -0.39
C ILE A 81 -15.48 -2.48 -1.37
N LEU A 82 -15.13 -1.22 -1.09
CA LEU A 82 -15.27 -0.11 -2.04
C LEU A 82 -14.50 -0.37 -3.33
N GLY A 83 -13.25 -0.83 -3.29
CA GLY A 83 -12.45 -1.11 -4.49
C GLY A 83 -12.99 -2.22 -5.40
N ASN A 84 -13.90 -3.04 -4.89
CA ASN A 84 -14.59 -4.09 -5.64
C ASN A 84 -16.04 -3.72 -6.01
N THR A 85 -16.63 -2.71 -5.37
CA THR A 85 -18.01 -2.27 -5.63
C THR A 85 -18.10 -0.90 -6.32
N MET A 86 -17.00 -0.15 -6.32
CA MET A 86 -16.84 1.14 -6.97
C MET A 86 -15.65 1.11 -7.94
N GLU A 87 -15.53 2.14 -8.77
CA GLU A 87 -14.39 2.33 -9.65
C GLU A 87 -14.08 3.83 -9.84
N GLY A 88 -12.84 4.22 -9.55
CA GLY A 88 -12.30 5.56 -9.79
C GLY A 88 -11.91 5.80 -11.24
N LEU A 89 -11.27 6.94 -11.52
CA LEU A 89 -10.73 7.24 -12.86
C LEU A 89 -9.70 6.20 -13.29
N TYR A 90 -8.89 5.75 -12.32
CA TYR A 90 -7.86 4.73 -12.49
C TYR A 90 -8.11 3.57 -11.53
N ARG A 91 -7.45 2.43 -11.80
CA ARG A 91 -7.31 1.31 -10.87
C ARG A 91 -5.91 0.73 -10.98
N LEU A 92 -5.48 -0.01 -9.97
CA LEU A 92 -4.23 -0.76 -10.06
C LEU A 92 -4.41 -2.05 -10.85
N ASP A 93 -3.47 -2.35 -11.74
CA ASP A 93 -3.40 -3.64 -12.45
C ASP A 93 -2.74 -4.74 -11.61
N LYS A 94 -2.48 -5.90 -12.23
CA LYS A 94 -1.85 -7.07 -11.58
C LYS A 94 -0.42 -6.79 -11.06
N ASP A 95 0.22 -5.73 -11.59
CA ASP A 95 1.59 -5.33 -11.27
C ASP A 95 1.62 -4.04 -10.41
N ASN A 96 0.47 -3.64 -9.83
CA ASN A 96 0.31 -2.41 -9.04
C ASN A 96 0.55 -1.10 -9.81
N LYS A 97 0.37 -1.11 -11.14
CA LYS A 97 0.45 0.10 -11.96
C LYS A 97 -0.94 0.69 -12.17
N PRO A 98 -1.09 2.03 -12.07
CA PRO A 98 -2.36 2.68 -12.35
C PRO A 98 -2.68 2.57 -13.85
N ILE A 99 -3.82 1.97 -14.17
CA ILE A 99 -4.37 1.84 -15.53
C ILE A 99 -5.73 2.54 -15.63
N PRO A 100 -6.14 3.02 -16.82
CA PRO A 100 -7.45 3.62 -17.03
C PRO A 100 -8.60 2.68 -16.60
N ALA A 101 -9.54 3.21 -15.83
CA ALA A 101 -10.67 2.47 -15.25
C ALA A 101 -12.01 3.08 -15.69
N ALA A 102 -12.64 3.96 -14.89
CA ALA A 102 -13.81 4.73 -15.35
C ALA A 102 -13.43 5.76 -16.43
N ALA A 103 -12.16 6.19 -16.45
CA ALA A 103 -11.58 6.90 -17.59
C ALA A 103 -11.13 5.91 -18.68
N GLU A 104 -11.27 6.30 -19.94
CA GLU A 104 -10.67 5.57 -21.08
C GLU A 104 -9.26 6.09 -21.41
N SER A 105 -8.98 7.36 -21.12
CA SER A 105 -7.68 8.00 -21.34
C SER A 105 -7.50 9.26 -20.50
N SER A 106 -6.25 9.71 -20.38
CA SER A 106 -5.90 11.00 -19.79
C SER A 106 -4.77 11.68 -20.55
N THR A 107 -4.76 13.01 -20.60
CA THR A 107 -3.59 13.82 -20.99
C THR A 107 -3.07 14.62 -19.81
N LYS A 108 -1.79 15.00 -19.87
CA LYS A 108 -1.10 15.80 -18.86
C LYS A 108 -0.43 16.99 -19.54
N SER A 109 -0.55 18.19 -18.96
CA SER A 109 0.14 19.40 -19.42
C SER A 109 1.66 19.28 -19.29
N GLU A 110 2.39 20.14 -20.01
CA GLU A 110 3.86 20.17 -19.99
C GLU A 110 4.42 20.44 -18.58
N ASP A 111 3.79 21.33 -17.82
CA ASP A 111 4.15 21.64 -16.43
C ASP A 111 3.70 20.57 -15.42
N GLY A 112 2.96 19.55 -15.86
CA GLY A 112 2.47 18.47 -15.02
C GLY A 112 1.37 18.84 -14.02
N LYS A 113 0.78 20.04 -14.13
CA LYS A 113 -0.22 20.54 -13.18
C LYS A 113 -1.66 20.46 -13.67
N LYS A 114 -1.91 20.21 -14.95
CA LYS A 114 -3.25 20.05 -15.51
C LYS A 114 -3.41 18.67 -16.14
N TYR A 115 -4.50 17.99 -15.76
CA TYR A 115 -4.90 16.71 -16.32
C TYR A 115 -6.28 16.82 -16.96
N THR A 116 -6.46 16.18 -18.10
CA THR A 116 -7.76 16.06 -18.76
C THR A 116 -8.09 14.59 -18.94
N PHE A 117 -9.20 14.14 -18.36
CA PHE A 117 -9.68 12.76 -18.42
C PHE A 117 -10.88 12.65 -19.35
N LYS A 118 -10.87 11.62 -20.20
CA LYS A 118 -12.03 11.21 -20.99
C LYS A 118 -12.69 10.02 -20.31
N LEU A 119 -13.97 10.15 -19.97
CA LEU A 119 -14.74 9.12 -19.30
C LEU A 119 -15.41 8.18 -20.29
N ARG A 120 -15.61 6.95 -19.85
CA ARG A 120 -16.34 5.93 -20.60
C ARG A 120 -17.82 6.29 -20.71
N LYS A 121 -18.33 6.39 -21.93
CA LYS A 121 -19.76 6.71 -22.17
C LYS A 121 -20.72 5.57 -21.83
N ASP A 122 -20.21 4.35 -21.74
CA ASP A 122 -20.94 3.15 -21.35
C ASP A 122 -20.84 2.82 -19.86
N ALA A 123 -20.10 3.62 -19.07
CA ALA A 123 -20.05 3.48 -17.62
C ALA A 123 -21.39 3.88 -16.98
N LYS A 124 -21.89 3.01 -16.11
CA LYS A 124 -23.19 3.17 -15.43
C LYS A 124 -23.08 2.85 -13.94
N TRP A 125 -23.89 3.56 -13.17
CA TRP A 125 -24.25 3.20 -11.82
C TRP A 125 -25.16 1.96 -11.81
N SER A 126 -25.24 1.26 -10.67
CA SER A 126 -26.06 0.06 -10.49
C SER A 126 -27.57 0.32 -10.59
N ASN A 127 -28.02 1.58 -10.48
CA ASN A 127 -29.39 1.98 -10.79
C ASN A 127 -29.62 2.15 -12.31
N GLY A 128 -28.57 2.22 -13.13
CA GLY A 128 -28.63 2.39 -14.59
C GLY A 128 -28.36 3.82 -15.07
N GLU A 129 -28.24 4.80 -14.17
CA GLU A 129 -27.83 6.15 -14.51
C GLU A 129 -26.36 6.16 -15.01
N PRO A 130 -25.99 7.04 -15.97
CA PRO A 130 -24.62 7.13 -16.46
C PRO A 130 -23.67 7.65 -15.38
N VAL A 131 -22.42 7.19 -15.38
CA VAL A 131 -21.35 7.81 -14.59
C VAL A 131 -20.80 9.00 -15.37
N THR A 132 -20.81 10.18 -14.77
CA THR A 132 -20.43 11.44 -15.44
C THR A 132 -19.30 12.16 -14.71
N ALA A 133 -18.69 13.15 -15.36
CA ALA A 133 -17.67 14.00 -14.77
C ALA A 133 -18.17 14.76 -13.53
N LYS A 134 -19.48 15.02 -13.46
CA LYS A 134 -20.11 15.67 -12.29
C LYS A 134 -20.06 14.80 -11.04
N ASP A 135 -20.10 13.47 -11.19
CA ASP A 135 -20.03 12.55 -10.05
C ASP A 135 -18.65 12.59 -9.36
N PHE A 136 -17.58 12.82 -10.13
CA PHE A 136 -16.23 13.03 -9.61
C PHE A 136 -16.09 14.40 -8.93
N VAL A 137 -16.57 15.46 -9.58
CA VAL A 137 -16.56 16.82 -9.00
C VAL A 137 -17.32 16.83 -7.67
N TYR A 138 -18.54 16.27 -7.65
CA TYR A 138 -19.35 16.18 -6.43
C TYR A 138 -18.66 15.34 -5.35
N GLY A 139 -18.15 14.15 -5.69
CA GLY A 139 -17.47 13.28 -4.73
C GLY A 139 -16.28 13.96 -4.05
N TRP A 140 -15.44 14.65 -4.82
CA TRP A 140 -14.26 15.33 -4.28
C TRP A 140 -14.61 16.60 -3.51
N GLN A 141 -15.62 17.35 -3.95
CA GLN A 141 -16.15 18.49 -3.18
C GLN A 141 -16.73 18.02 -1.84
N ARG A 142 -17.49 16.92 -1.83
CA ARG A 142 -18.04 16.33 -0.60
C ARG A 142 -16.92 15.86 0.33
N LEU A 143 -15.88 15.20 -0.19
CA LEU A 143 -14.72 14.80 0.61
C LEU A 143 -14.07 15.99 1.33
N LEU A 144 -13.97 17.13 0.64
CA LEU A 144 -13.31 18.33 1.16
C LEU A 144 -14.22 19.23 2.00
N ASP A 145 -15.54 19.07 1.93
CA ASP A 145 -16.48 19.86 2.74
C ASP A 145 -16.24 19.63 4.24
N LYS A 146 -16.00 20.71 4.97
CA LYS A 146 -15.79 20.68 6.43
C LYS A 146 -16.94 20.01 7.19
N ASN A 147 -18.17 20.13 6.69
CA ASN A 147 -19.36 19.53 7.30
C ASN A 147 -19.44 18.04 7.05
N THR A 148 -18.81 17.55 5.98
CA THR A 148 -18.58 16.12 5.83
C THR A 148 -17.69 15.65 6.96
N ALA A 149 -16.70 16.40 7.44
CA ALA A 149 -15.75 15.96 8.47
C ALA A 149 -15.11 14.62 8.08
N ALA A 150 -14.56 14.56 6.86
CA ALA A 150 -13.82 13.41 6.35
C ALA A 150 -12.41 13.40 6.94
N GLU A 151 -12.06 12.34 7.66
CA GLU A 151 -10.73 12.18 8.26
C GLU A 151 -9.63 12.09 7.18
N TYR A 152 -9.97 11.57 5.99
CA TYR A 152 -9.06 11.43 4.85
C TYR A 152 -9.05 12.63 3.89
N ALA A 153 -9.67 13.77 4.22
CA ALA A 153 -9.75 14.93 3.31
C ALA A 153 -8.37 15.40 2.78
N PHE A 154 -7.33 15.25 3.61
CA PHE A 154 -5.96 15.64 3.27
C PHE A 154 -5.40 14.95 2.02
N ILE A 155 -5.86 13.75 1.69
CA ILE A 155 -5.37 13.01 0.52
C ILE A 155 -5.66 13.75 -0.79
N ALA A 156 -6.69 14.61 -0.79
CA ALA A 156 -7.09 15.42 -1.94
C ALA A 156 -6.41 16.80 -2.03
N TYR A 157 -5.55 17.17 -1.07
CA TYR A 157 -4.91 18.50 -1.01
C TYR A 157 -3.98 18.82 -2.18
N TYR A 158 -3.61 17.82 -2.97
CA TYR A 158 -2.86 18.04 -4.20
C TYR A 158 -3.68 18.74 -5.30
N ILE A 159 -5.01 18.66 -5.25
CA ILE A 159 -5.91 19.39 -6.15
C ILE A 159 -5.89 20.87 -5.75
N LYS A 160 -5.80 21.75 -6.75
CA LYS A 160 -5.78 23.19 -6.54
C LYS A 160 -6.97 23.66 -5.68
N ASN A 161 -6.66 24.49 -4.69
CA ASN A 161 -7.57 25.02 -3.65
C ASN A 161 -8.15 24.00 -2.66
N ALA A 162 -7.84 22.70 -2.74
CA ALA A 162 -8.48 21.68 -1.90
C ALA A 162 -8.26 21.89 -0.40
N GLU A 163 -7.03 22.19 0.03
CA GLU A 163 -6.73 22.45 1.44
C GLU A 163 -7.47 23.69 1.97
N ALA A 164 -7.48 24.79 1.19
CA ALA A 164 -8.19 26.00 1.55
C ALA A 164 -9.71 25.78 1.67
N ILE A 165 -10.28 24.92 0.82
CA ILE A 165 -11.69 24.52 0.91
C ILE A 165 -11.95 23.74 2.19
N ASN A 166 -11.09 22.76 2.51
CA ASN A 166 -11.27 21.97 3.73
C ASN A 166 -11.13 22.80 5.01
N LYS A 167 -10.25 23.81 5.00
CA LYS A 167 -10.13 24.81 6.08
C LYS A 167 -11.29 25.82 6.13
N GLY A 168 -12.18 25.82 5.13
CA GLY A 168 -13.30 26.76 5.03
C GLY A 168 -12.89 28.17 4.61
N GLU A 169 -11.69 28.34 4.04
CA GLU A 169 -11.15 29.60 3.52
C GLU A 169 -11.69 29.92 2.12
N LYS A 170 -12.16 28.89 1.39
CA LYS A 170 -12.74 28.98 0.04
C LYS A 170 -14.00 28.12 -0.11
N PRO A 171 -14.95 28.50 -1.01
CA PRO A 171 -16.11 27.67 -1.29
C PRO A 171 -15.73 26.43 -2.12
N ALA A 172 -16.48 25.33 -1.96
CA ALA A 172 -16.23 24.07 -2.69
C ALA A 172 -16.26 24.21 -4.23
N THR A 173 -16.99 25.22 -4.74
CA THR A 173 -17.06 25.55 -6.17
C THR A 173 -15.74 26.05 -6.77
N GLU A 174 -14.78 26.47 -5.94
CA GLU A 174 -13.43 26.86 -6.37
C GLU A 174 -12.45 25.69 -6.48
N LEU A 175 -12.88 24.45 -6.20
CA LEU A 175 -12.03 23.28 -6.35
C LEU A 175 -11.47 23.20 -7.78
N GLY A 176 -10.19 22.89 -7.91
CA GLY A 176 -9.51 22.67 -9.19
C GLY A 176 -9.98 21.42 -9.94
N ALA A 177 -11.27 21.10 -9.95
CA ALA A 177 -11.86 19.98 -10.66
C ALA A 177 -13.14 20.46 -11.37
N LYS A 178 -13.21 20.28 -12.70
CA LYS A 178 -14.29 20.81 -13.53
C LYS A 178 -14.79 19.74 -14.51
N ALA A 179 -16.10 19.50 -14.50
CA ALA A 179 -16.79 18.83 -15.59
C ALA A 179 -16.93 19.80 -16.77
N VAL A 180 -16.12 19.63 -17.82
CA VAL A 180 -16.21 20.44 -19.05
C VAL A 180 -17.46 20.06 -19.84
N ASP A 181 -17.75 18.76 -19.86
CA ASP A 181 -18.98 18.14 -20.33
C ASP A 181 -19.23 16.87 -19.49
N ASP A 182 -20.29 16.11 -19.79
CA ASP A 182 -20.64 14.92 -19.00
C ASP A 182 -19.55 13.83 -19.00
N TYR A 183 -18.65 13.80 -19.99
CA TYR A 183 -17.60 12.77 -20.16
C TYR A 183 -16.18 13.34 -20.25
N THR A 184 -15.99 14.62 -19.91
CA THR A 184 -14.67 15.27 -19.86
C THR A 184 -14.47 15.95 -18.51
N LEU A 185 -13.50 15.46 -17.74
CA LEU A 185 -13.08 16.04 -16.47
C LEU A 185 -11.72 16.71 -16.62
N GLU A 186 -11.62 17.98 -16.25
CA GLU A 186 -10.34 18.67 -16.10
C GLU A 186 -9.98 18.82 -14.62
N VAL A 187 -8.72 18.58 -14.28
CA VAL A 187 -8.19 18.70 -12.93
C VAL A 187 -6.91 19.53 -12.93
N GLU A 188 -6.86 20.55 -12.08
CA GLU A 188 -5.69 21.39 -11.82
C GLU A 188 -5.10 21.05 -10.45
N LEU A 189 -3.77 20.96 -10.39
CA LEU A 189 -2.99 20.68 -9.18
C LEU A 189 -2.19 21.92 -8.78
N ASP A 190 -1.93 22.08 -7.48
CA ASP A 190 -1.06 23.17 -7.00
C ASP A 190 0.41 22.98 -7.43
N LYS A 191 0.83 21.72 -7.57
CA LYS A 191 2.19 21.30 -7.94
C LYS A 191 2.18 20.03 -8.81
N PRO A 192 3.24 19.76 -9.60
CA PRO A 192 3.30 18.54 -10.38
C PRO A 192 3.47 17.33 -9.45
N VAL A 193 2.49 16.42 -9.42
CA VAL A 193 2.52 15.24 -8.54
C VAL A 193 2.78 13.98 -9.38
N PRO A 194 3.99 13.38 -9.34
CA PRO A 194 4.34 12.25 -10.19
C PRO A 194 3.45 11.01 -9.99
N TYR A 195 2.90 10.83 -8.79
CA TYR A 195 2.03 9.73 -8.39
C TYR A 195 0.53 10.10 -8.44
N PHE A 196 0.13 11.19 -9.11
CA PHE A 196 -1.27 11.62 -9.14
C PHE A 196 -2.22 10.54 -9.68
N LEU A 197 -1.82 9.81 -10.73
CA LEU A 197 -2.64 8.72 -11.28
C LEU A 197 -2.83 7.55 -10.30
N ASN A 198 -1.89 7.34 -9.36
CA ASN A 198 -2.06 6.36 -8.28
C ASN A 198 -3.11 6.83 -7.26
N LEU A 199 -3.12 8.13 -6.91
CA LEU A 199 -4.15 8.70 -6.02
C LEU A 199 -5.55 8.51 -6.59
N LEU A 200 -5.71 8.64 -7.91
CA LEU A 200 -6.98 8.44 -8.61
C LEU A 200 -7.48 6.98 -8.64
N ALA A 201 -6.68 6.03 -8.17
CA ALA A 201 -7.08 4.64 -7.94
C ALA A 201 -7.53 4.37 -6.49
N PHE A 202 -7.30 5.32 -5.57
CA PHE A 202 -7.61 5.19 -4.15
C PHE A 202 -9.09 5.49 -3.86
N PRO A 203 -9.75 4.80 -2.90
CA PRO A 203 -11.19 4.92 -2.68
C PRO A 203 -11.72 6.32 -2.35
N SER A 204 -10.95 7.19 -1.69
CA SER A 204 -11.36 8.57 -1.42
C SER A 204 -11.57 9.41 -2.70
N TYR A 205 -10.99 8.99 -3.83
CA TYR A 205 -11.16 9.63 -5.13
C TYR A 205 -12.30 9.03 -5.98
N TYR A 206 -13.01 8.02 -5.48
CA TYR A 206 -14.12 7.41 -6.22
C TYR A 206 -15.28 8.39 -6.40
N PRO A 207 -16.01 8.30 -7.53
CA PRO A 207 -17.12 9.19 -7.79
C PRO A 207 -18.28 8.91 -6.82
N LEU A 208 -19.17 9.88 -6.66
CA LEU A 208 -20.42 9.72 -5.92
C LEU A 208 -21.59 10.25 -6.75
N ASN A 209 -22.67 9.48 -6.83
CA ASN A 209 -23.91 9.93 -7.48
C ASN A 209 -24.61 10.94 -6.56
N GLU A 210 -24.56 12.22 -6.92
CA GLU A 210 -25.08 13.32 -6.09
C GLU A 210 -26.55 13.15 -5.72
N LYS A 211 -27.38 12.75 -6.69
CA LYS A 211 -28.82 12.55 -6.49
C LYS A 211 -29.08 11.49 -5.43
N PHE A 212 -28.41 10.34 -5.54
CA PHE A 212 -28.58 9.22 -4.62
C PHE A 212 -28.05 9.54 -3.22
N VAL A 213 -26.87 10.18 -3.11
CA VAL A 213 -26.33 10.60 -1.80
C VAL A 213 -27.28 11.56 -1.11
N LYS A 214 -27.81 12.56 -1.81
CA LYS A 214 -28.80 13.50 -1.26
C LYS A 214 -30.11 12.82 -0.87
N GLU A 215 -30.57 11.86 -1.66
CA GLU A 215 -31.78 11.07 -1.35
C GLU A 215 -31.62 10.26 -0.06
N LYS A 216 -30.46 9.63 0.16
CA LYS A 216 -30.22 8.79 1.35
C LYS A 216 -29.80 9.60 2.59
N GLY A 217 -29.22 10.79 2.41
CA GLY A 217 -28.80 11.66 3.50
C GLY A 217 -27.82 10.96 4.45
N GLU A 218 -28.09 11.04 5.75
CA GLU A 218 -27.25 10.44 6.80
C GLU A 218 -27.17 8.91 6.74
N LYS A 219 -28.10 8.24 6.04
CA LYS A 219 -28.08 6.78 5.87
C LYS A 219 -27.15 6.31 4.76
N PHE A 220 -26.64 7.23 3.92
CA PHE A 220 -25.77 6.87 2.81
C PHE A 220 -24.55 6.10 3.30
N GLY A 221 -24.25 4.97 2.66
CA GLY A 221 -23.08 4.15 3.01
C GLY A 221 -23.21 3.31 4.28
N LEU A 222 -24.37 3.28 4.94
CA LEU A 222 -24.59 2.49 6.16
C LEU A 222 -25.19 1.11 5.89
N GLU A 223 -25.82 0.90 4.73
CA GLU A 223 -26.50 -0.33 4.36
C GLU A 223 -26.24 -0.67 2.89
N ALA A 224 -26.51 -1.93 2.52
CA ALA A 224 -26.37 -2.38 1.13
C ALA A 224 -27.34 -1.67 0.17
N ASP A 225 -28.53 -1.26 0.62
CA ASP A 225 -29.56 -0.59 -0.18
C ASP A 225 -29.52 0.95 -0.06
N THR A 226 -28.66 1.48 0.81
CA THR A 226 -28.36 2.92 0.94
C THR A 226 -27.02 3.31 0.32
N THR A 227 -26.43 2.43 -0.48
CA THR A 227 -25.20 2.66 -1.25
C THR A 227 -25.42 2.34 -2.73
N LEU A 228 -24.80 3.11 -3.62
CA LEU A 228 -24.91 2.93 -5.08
C LEU A 228 -23.54 2.61 -5.68
N TYR A 229 -23.49 1.72 -6.67
CA TYR A 229 -22.25 1.08 -7.10
C TYR A 229 -21.94 1.36 -8.57
N ASN A 230 -20.68 1.60 -8.93
CA ASN A 230 -20.24 1.70 -10.33
C ASN A 230 -19.10 0.71 -10.69
N GLY A 231 -18.74 -0.18 -9.77
CA GLY A 231 -17.64 -1.13 -9.92
C GLY A 231 -18.06 -2.52 -10.41
N PRO A 232 -17.11 -3.48 -10.39
CA PRO A 232 -17.29 -4.85 -10.90
C PRO A 232 -18.39 -5.65 -10.20
N PHE A 233 -18.63 -5.37 -8.93
CA PHE A 233 -19.64 -6.03 -8.10
C PHE A 233 -20.60 -5.01 -7.46
N VAL A 234 -21.74 -5.48 -6.98
CA VAL A 234 -22.67 -4.76 -6.11
C VAL A 234 -22.77 -5.50 -4.78
N MET A 235 -22.98 -4.79 -3.68
CA MET A 235 -23.30 -5.44 -2.41
C MET A 235 -24.78 -5.83 -2.41
N ALA A 236 -25.06 -7.12 -2.48
CA ALA A 236 -26.41 -7.66 -2.57
C ALA A 236 -27.07 -7.80 -1.19
N SER A 237 -26.27 -8.04 -0.15
CA SER A 237 -26.74 -8.07 1.24
C SER A 237 -25.61 -7.73 2.18
N TRP A 238 -25.94 -7.06 3.28
CA TRP A 238 -25.02 -6.77 4.37
C TRP A 238 -25.76 -7.01 5.68
N LYS A 239 -25.30 -8.02 6.43
CA LYS A 239 -25.82 -8.35 7.75
C LYS A 239 -24.74 -7.97 8.76
N HIS A 240 -24.92 -6.84 9.42
CA HIS A 240 -23.94 -6.32 10.37
C HIS A 240 -23.51 -7.38 11.39
N GLU A 241 -22.21 -7.44 11.63
CA GLU A 241 -21.50 -8.38 12.51
C GLU A 241 -21.55 -9.86 12.08
N GLN A 242 -22.22 -10.18 10.97
CA GLN A 242 -22.34 -11.55 10.45
C GLN A 242 -21.60 -11.73 9.12
N GLY A 243 -21.80 -10.84 8.16
CA GLY A 243 -21.21 -10.96 6.83
C GLY A 243 -21.98 -10.23 5.74
N TRP A 244 -21.45 -10.29 4.52
CA TRP A 244 -22.04 -9.63 3.36
C TRP A 244 -21.81 -10.46 2.09
N GLN A 245 -22.53 -10.09 1.04
CA GLN A 245 -22.46 -10.78 -0.25
C GLN A 245 -22.26 -9.75 -1.35
N LEU A 246 -21.23 -9.95 -2.15
CA LEU A 246 -21.02 -9.20 -3.40
C LEU A 246 -21.52 -10.03 -4.57
N LYS A 247 -22.31 -9.44 -5.46
CA LYS A 247 -22.75 -10.07 -6.72
C LYS A 247 -22.19 -9.31 -7.91
N LYS A 248 -21.93 -10.02 -9.01
CA LYS A 248 -21.48 -9.40 -10.26
C LYS A 248 -22.44 -8.29 -10.68
N ASN A 249 -21.89 -7.12 -11.02
CA ASN A 249 -22.65 -6.00 -11.53
C ASN A 249 -22.87 -6.15 -13.05
N ASP A 250 -24.09 -6.44 -13.48
CA ASP A 250 -24.46 -6.60 -14.89
C ASP A 250 -24.40 -5.28 -15.68
N LYS A 251 -24.53 -4.14 -15.00
CA LYS A 251 -24.45 -2.79 -15.58
C LYS A 251 -23.03 -2.26 -15.70
N TYR A 252 -22.05 -2.95 -15.13
CA TYR A 252 -20.65 -2.55 -15.19
C TYR A 252 -20.10 -2.64 -16.63
N TRP A 253 -19.40 -1.60 -17.09
CA TRP A 253 -18.94 -1.49 -18.49
C TRP A 253 -18.03 -2.66 -18.91
N ASP A 254 -17.21 -3.16 -17.98
CA ASP A 254 -16.29 -4.29 -18.21
C ASP A 254 -16.78 -5.60 -17.55
N ASN A 255 -18.10 -5.79 -17.47
CA ASN A 255 -18.68 -7.02 -16.89
C ASN A 255 -18.25 -8.31 -17.62
N LYS A 256 -17.82 -8.21 -18.88
CA LYS A 256 -17.33 -9.36 -19.66
C LYS A 256 -16.01 -9.93 -19.12
N THR A 257 -15.19 -9.08 -18.50
CA THR A 257 -13.94 -9.48 -17.84
C THR A 257 -14.22 -10.21 -16.52
N VAL A 258 -15.24 -9.79 -15.78
CA VAL A 258 -15.61 -10.36 -14.48
C VAL A 258 -16.16 -11.77 -14.63
N LYS A 259 -15.52 -12.75 -13.98
CA LYS A 259 -15.92 -14.17 -14.03
C LYS A 259 -16.68 -14.62 -12.80
N LEU A 260 -16.26 -14.19 -11.61
CA LEU A 260 -17.01 -14.42 -10.38
C LEU A 260 -18.44 -13.87 -10.49
N GLU A 261 -19.40 -14.71 -10.14
CA GLU A 261 -20.81 -14.37 -10.02
C GLU A 261 -21.11 -13.81 -8.62
N GLU A 262 -20.42 -14.37 -7.61
CA GLU A 262 -20.67 -14.07 -6.20
C GLU A 262 -19.39 -14.16 -5.37
N ILE A 263 -19.28 -13.28 -4.37
CA ILE A 263 -18.27 -13.35 -3.31
C ILE A 263 -18.98 -13.28 -1.97
N ASN A 264 -18.87 -14.35 -1.19
CA ASN A 264 -19.47 -14.47 0.12
C ASN A 264 -18.45 -14.15 1.21
N TYR A 265 -18.86 -13.30 2.14
CA TYR A 265 -18.08 -12.91 3.30
C TYR A 265 -18.80 -13.32 4.57
N SER A 266 -18.05 -13.88 5.52
CA SER A 266 -18.49 -14.09 6.90
C SER A 266 -17.50 -13.46 7.88
N VAL A 267 -18.03 -12.83 8.93
CA VAL A 267 -17.22 -12.26 10.01
C VAL A 267 -16.81 -13.38 10.96
N VAL A 268 -15.52 -13.73 10.96
CA VAL A 268 -14.95 -14.77 11.81
C VAL A 268 -13.68 -14.22 12.46
N LYS A 269 -13.66 -14.14 13.79
CA LYS A 269 -12.55 -13.54 14.54
C LYS A 269 -11.42 -14.54 14.82
N GLU A 270 -11.78 -15.78 15.14
CA GLU A 270 -10.83 -16.81 15.56
C GLU A 270 -10.17 -17.54 14.39
N VAL A 271 -8.84 -17.59 14.37
CA VAL A 271 -8.05 -18.25 13.31
C VAL A 271 -8.35 -19.76 13.26
N ALA A 272 -8.52 -20.40 14.41
CA ALA A 272 -8.87 -21.82 14.50
C ALA A 272 -10.20 -22.13 13.78
N THR A 273 -11.20 -21.25 13.92
CA THR A 273 -12.50 -21.39 13.23
C THR A 273 -12.33 -21.22 11.72
N LYS A 274 -11.55 -20.25 11.26
CA LYS A 274 -11.27 -20.07 9.82
C LYS A 274 -10.55 -21.27 9.22
N VAL A 275 -9.57 -21.82 9.93
CA VAL A 275 -8.84 -23.02 9.55
C VAL A 275 -9.79 -24.22 9.40
N ASN A 276 -10.70 -24.43 10.35
CA ASN A 276 -11.70 -25.47 10.25
C ASN A 276 -12.63 -25.26 9.05
N LEU A 277 -13.12 -24.04 8.82
CA LEU A 277 -13.96 -23.70 7.66
C LEU A 277 -13.23 -23.95 6.33
N TYR A 278 -11.92 -23.70 6.28
CA TYR A 278 -11.10 -23.96 5.09
C TYR A 278 -10.93 -25.46 4.85
N ASP A 279 -10.67 -26.24 5.90
CA ASP A 279 -10.53 -27.69 5.82
C ASP A 279 -11.82 -28.38 5.41
N THR A 280 -12.98 -27.89 5.87
CA THR A 280 -14.29 -28.41 5.46
C THR A 280 -14.73 -27.93 4.07
N GLY A 281 -13.93 -27.10 3.40
CA GLY A 281 -14.25 -26.53 2.08
C GLY A 281 -15.37 -25.49 2.11
N SER A 282 -15.70 -24.95 3.30
CA SER A 282 -16.72 -23.90 3.47
C SER A 282 -16.20 -22.51 3.09
N ILE A 283 -14.87 -22.31 3.10
CA ILE A 283 -14.21 -21.11 2.58
C ILE A 283 -13.02 -21.49 1.69
N ASP A 284 -12.72 -20.62 0.73
CA ASP A 284 -11.71 -20.84 -0.30
C ASP A 284 -10.38 -20.14 0.01
N PHE A 285 -10.39 -19.21 0.97
CA PHE A 285 -9.23 -18.42 1.37
C PHE A 285 -9.28 -18.12 2.86
N THR A 286 -8.14 -18.27 3.56
CA THR A 286 -7.95 -17.71 4.89
C THR A 286 -6.50 -17.30 5.15
N LEU A 287 -6.33 -16.25 5.93
CA LEU A 287 -5.05 -15.90 6.55
C LEU A 287 -4.72 -16.88 7.68
N LEU A 288 -3.41 -17.07 7.90
CA LEU A 288 -2.83 -17.94 8.90
C LEU A 288 -1.91 -17.13 9.83
N SER A 289 -1.79 -17.57 11.08
CA SER A 289 -0.84 -17.02 12.06
C SER A 289 -0.47 -18.06 13.11
N GLY A 290 0.71 -17.92 13.72
CA GLY A 290 1.14 -18.80 14.81
C GLY A 290 1.26 -20.27 14.37
N GLU A 291 0.79 -21.19 15.21
CA GLU A 291 0.89 -22.65 14.96
C GLU A 291 0.17 -23.10 13.67
N PHE A 292 -0.86 -22.38 13.24
CA PHE A 292 -1.58 -22.72 12.00
C PHE A 292 -0.75 -22.47 10.74
N VAL A 293 0.30 -21.64 10.81
CA VAL A 293 1.25 -21.50 9.69
C VAL A 293 2.03 -22.80 9.51
N ASP A 294 2.52 -23.38 10.61
CA ASP A 294 3.32 -24.61 10.56
C ASP A 294 2.50 -25.79 10.02
N LYS A 295 1.18 -25.82 10.26
CA LYS A 295 0.25 -26.81 9.68
C LYS A 295 0.25 -26.81 8.16
N TYR A 296 0.29 -25.64 7.50
CA TYR A 296 0.12 -25.54 6.05
C TYR A 296 1.40 -25.21 5.27
N LYS A 297 2.48 -24.75 5.91
CA LYS A 297 3.70 -24.27 5.25
C LYS A 297 4.36 -25.27 4.30
N SER A 298 4.14 -26.57 4.52
CA SER A 298 4.61 -27.66 3.67
C SER A 298 3.74 -27.92 2.43
N ASN A 299 2.46 -27.50 2.43
CA ASN A 299 1.54 -27.66 1.31
C ASN A 299 1.74 -26.54 0.28
N LYS A 300 2.62 -26.75 -0.69
CA LYS A 300 2.99 -25.74 -1.71
C LYS A 300 1.89 -25.42 -2.73
N ASP A 301 0.82 -26.21 -2.79
CA ASP A 301 -0.29 -26.00 -3.73
C ASP A 301 -1.30 -24.98 -3.19
N GLU A 302 -1.47 -24.93 -1.87
CA GLU A 302 -2.44 -24.08 -1.19
C GLU A 302 -1.78 -22.94 -0.40
N TYR A 303 -0.61 -23.18 0.20
CA TYR A 303 0.07 -22.21 1.05
C TYR A 303 0.80 -21.14 0.24
N GLY A 304 0.55 -19.90 0.60
CA GLY A 304 1.30 -18.75 0.10
C GLY A 304 1.73 -17.80 1.21
N GLU A 305 2.70 -16.96 0.88
CA GLU A 305 3.11 -15.82 1.69
C GLU A 305 3.17 -14.58 0.79
N TYR A 306 2.73 -13.43 1.30
CA TYR A 306 3.04 -12.13 0.69
C TYR A 306 3.49 -11.14 1.75
N SER A 307 4.32 -10.18 1.34
CA SER A 307 4.71 -9.05 2.17
C SER A 307 3.80 -7.87 1.84
N GLU A 308 3.27 -7.22 2.87
CA GLU A 308 2.59 -5.93 2.73
C GLU A 308 3.64 -4.83 2.80
N ALA A 309 3.42 -3.74 2.07
CA ALA A 309 4.26 -2.55 2.18
C ALA A 309 3.89 -1.75 3.44
N SER A 310 3.66 -2.41 4.57
CA SER A 310 3.30 -1.80 5.86
C SER A 310 4.39 -2.07 6.89
N THR A 311 4.72 -1.04 7.67
CA THR A 311 5.72 -1.11 8.75
C THR A 311 5.06 -0.87 10.09
N TYR A 312 5.35 -1.73 11.06
CA TYR A 312 5.05 -1.49 12.48
C TYR A 312 6.27 -0.98 13.22
N PHE A 313 6.04 -0.08 14.17
CA PHE A 313 7.08 0.66 14.89
C PHE A 313 6.64 1.04 16.32
N LEU A 314 7.60 1.45 17.15
CA LEU A 314 7.35 2.16 18.41
C LEU A 314 7.47 3.66 18.20
N ARG A 315 6.38 4.41 18.39
CA ARG A 315 6.42 5.87 18.52
C ARG A 315 7.03 6.24 19.87
N LEU A 316 7.92 7.22 19.90
CA LEU A 316 8.64 7.65 21.10
C LEU A 316 8.26 9.10 21.45
N ASN A 317 7.17 9.28 22.21
CA ASN A 317 6.62 10.59 22.49
C ASN A 317 7.53 11.42 23.40
N GLN A 318 8.08 12.51 22.87
CA GLN A 318 9.00 13.38 23.60
C GLN A 318 8.28 14.35 24.54
N LYS A 319 6.97 14.55 24.38
CA LYS A 319 6.16 15.42 25.25
C LYS A 319 4.79 14.85 25.56
N ARG A 320 4.41 14.83 26.83
CA ARG A 320 3.06 14.43 27.28
C ARG A 320 2.47 15.55 28.12
N ASN A 321 1.27 16.00 27.79
CA ASN A 321 0.60 17.12 28.48
C ASN A 321 1.46 18.40 28.57
N GLY A 322 2.20 18.70 27.49
CA GLY A 322 3.08 19.87 27.40
C GLY A 322 4.39 19.76 28.17
N GLN A 323 4.66 18.64 28.85
CA GLN A 323 5.90 18.40 29.60
C GLN A 323 6.80 17.41 28.87
N ASP A 324 8.11 17.59 28.96
CA ASP A 324 9.07 16.63 28.39
C ASP A 324 8.97 15.27 29.09
N THR A 325 8.97 14.19 28.32
CA THR A 325 9.06 12.81 28.82
C THR A 325 10.54 12.39 28.90
N PRO A 326 10.88 11.25 29.53
CA PRO A 326 12.22 10.70 29.45
C PRO A 326 12.71 10.48 28.00
N LEU A 327 11.79 10.27 27.06
CA LEU A 327 12.07 10.06 25.64
C LEU A 327 12.52 11.35 24.94
N LYS A 328 12.55 12.50 25.62
CA LYS A 328 13.27 13.68 25.14
C LYS A 328 14.77 13.41 24.99
N SER A 329 15.34 12.58 25.86
CA SER A 329 16.74 12.10 25.74
C SER A 329 16.89 11.27 24.47
N LYS A 330 17.77 11.74 23.58
CA LYS A 330 18.12 10.98 22.37
C LYS A 330 18.74 9.64 22.73
N LYS A 331 19.57 9.61 23.77
CA LYS A 331 20.28 8.41 24.20
C LYS A 331 19.35 7.35 24.74
N LEU A 332 18.26 7.72 25.41
CA LEU A 332 17.23 6.75 25.78
C LEU A 332 16.53 6.17 24.54
N ARG A 333 16.18 7.00 23.56
CA ARG A 333 15.55 6.52 22.30
C ARG A 333 16.47 5.58 21.53
N GLU A 334 17.75 5.93 21.40
CA GLU A 334 18.80 5.09 20.79
C GLU A 334 18.93 3.76 21.56
N ALA A 335 18.97 3.78 22.89
CA ALA A 335 19.05 2.58 23.71
C ALA A 335 17.84 1.64 23.51
N ILE A 336 16.62 2.19 23.42
CA ILE A 336 15.42 1.41 23.13
C ILE A 336 15.51 0.78 21.72
N ALA A 337 15.90 1.56 20.71
CA ALA A 337 16.02 1.07 19.33
C ALA A 337 17.00 -0.10 19.19
N LEU A 338 18.11 -0.07 19.94
CA LEU A 338 19.17 -1.06 19.91
C LEU A 338 18.92 -2.28 20.81
N SER A 339 17.89 -2.25 21.68
CA SER A 339 17.65 -3.28 22.70
C SER A 339 16.56 -4.30 22.35
N ILE A 340 15.88 -4.16 21.21
CA ILE A 340 14.78 -5.06 20.81
C ILE A 340 15.25 -6.04 19.75
N ASP A 341 15.24 -7.35 20.04
CA ASP A 341 15.46 -8.38 19.02
C ASP A 341 14.25 -8.49 18.08
N LYS A 342 14.34 -7.84 16.93
CA LYS A 342 13.28 -7.82 15.91
C LYS A 342 13.12 -9.17 15.20
N LYS A 343 14.17 -10.00 15.13
CA LYS A 343 14.09 -11.33 14.51
C LYS A 343 13.33 -12.30 15.39
N GLY A 344 13.57 -12.27 16.71
CA GLY A 344 12.78 -13.00 17.68
C GLY A 344 11.29 -12.65 17.60
N LEU A 345 10.97 -11.34 17.55
CA LEU A 345 9.59 -10.87 17.35
C LEU A 345 8.96 -11.46 16.07
N ALA A 346 9.61 -11.29 14.92
CA ALA A 346 9.05 -11.70 13.64
C ALA A 346 8.89 -13.22 13.50
N ASN A 347 9.90 -13.99 13.93
CA ASN A 347 9.95 -15.43 13.69
C ASN A 347 9.23 -16.26 14.75
N VAL A 348 9.16 -15.78 16.00
CA VAL A 348 8.61 -16.55 17.12
C VAL A 348 7.25 -16.03 17.54
N ILE A 349 7.12 -14.71 17.76
CA ILE A 349 5.87 -14.12 18.25
C ILE A 349 4.84 -14.02 17.12
N LEU A 350 5.24 -13.50 15.95
CA LEU A 350 4.34 -13.33 14.81
C LEU A 350 4.16 -14.62 14.00
N ASN A 351 5.26 -15.24 13.56
CA ASN A 351 5.30 -16.46 12.74
C ASN A 351 4.23 -16.47 11.61
N ASN A 352 4.18 -15.40 10.81
CA ASN A 352 3.14 -15.21 9.79
C ASN A 352 3.68 -14.63 8.47
N GLY A 353 4.99 -14.79 8.22
CA GLY A 353 5.68 -14.21 7.06
C GLY A 353 6.16 -12.77 7.25
N SER A 354 5.84 -12.13 8.38
CA SER A 354 6.41 -10.81 8.73
C SER A 354 7.93 -10.87 8.84
N LYS A 355 8.60 -9.76 8.49
CA LYS A 355 10.07 -9.68 8.44
C LYS A 355 10.57 -8.57 9.34
N ALA A 356 11.56 -8.87 10.18
CA ALA A 356 12.28 -7.86 10.95
C ALA A 356 12.81 -6.75 10.04
N THR A 357 12.62 -5.49 10.42
CA THR A 357 13.14 -4.34 9.67
C THR A 357 13.67 -3.26 10.60
N ASP A 358 14.73 -2.60 10.15
CA ASP A 358 15.28 -1.41 10.80
C ASP A 358 14.82 -0.13 10.10
N GLN A 359 14.08 -0.26 9.00
CA GLN A 359 13.68 0.81 8.10
C GLN A 359 12.24 1.24 8.36
N LEU A 360 11.96 2.51 8.13
CA LEU A 360 10.60 3.04 8.21
C LEU A 360 9.86 2.75 6.89
N VAL A 361 10.50 3.08 5.77
CA VAL A 361 9.93 2.84 4.43
C VAL A 361 10.08 1.36 4.07
N PRO A 362 8.97 0.64 3.84
CA PRO A 362 8.99 -0.79 3.61
C PRO A 362 9.42 -1.18 2.19
N LYS A 363 9.95 -2.40 2.08
CA LYS A 363 10.44 -2.97 0.83
C LYS A 363 9.26 -3.26 -0.08
N GLY A 364 9.43 -2.97 -1.36
CA GLY A 364 8.40 -3.17 -2.39
C GLY A 364 7.36 -2.04 -2.45
N LEU A 365 7.55 -0.94 -1.70
CA LEU A 365 6.67 0.22 -1.80
C LEU A 365 6.90 1.00 -3.10
N ALA A 366 8.15 1.38 -3.37
CA ALA A 366 8.49 2.29 -4.45
C ALA A 366 9.88 2.01 -5.02
N THR A 367 10.01 2.20 -6.33
CA THR A 367 11.29 2.11 -7.04
C THR A 367 11.78 3.48 -7.47
N GLY A 368 13.09 3.69 -7.38
CA GLY A 368 13.74 4.93 -7.76
C GLY A 368 13.88 5.07 -9.28
N PRO A 369 14.39 6.22 -9.76
CA PRO A 369 14.61 6.46 -11.18
C PRO A 369 15.57 5.47 -11.86
N ASP A 370 16.38 4.75 -11.09
CA ASP A 370 17.27 3.69 -11.57
C ASP A 370 16.63 2.28 -11.54
N GLY A 371 15.34 2.20 -11.20
CA GLY A 371 14.56 0.97 -11.13
C GLY A 371 14.77 0.14 -9.85
N LYS A 372 15.59 0.59 -8.90
CA LYS A 372 15.83 -0.13 -7.64
C LYS A 372 14.83 0.25 -6.56
N ASP A 373 14.53 -0.71 -5.70
CA ASP A 373 13.70 -0.48 -4.52
C ASP A 373 14.35 0.54 -3.57
N TYR A 374 13.52 1.37 -2.92
CA TYR A 374 13.96 2.40 -1.98
C TYR A 374 14.80 1.81 -0.84
N GLN A 375 14.32 0.73 -0.23
CA GLN A 375 14.97 0.11 0.92
C GLN A 375 16.28 -0.56 0.50
N ASP A 376 16.33 -1.18 -0.68
CA ASP A 376 17.56 -1.77 -1.23
C ASP A 376 18.63 -0.70 -1.57
N THR A 377 18.21 0.54 -1.81
CA THR A 377 19.09 1.67 -2.10
C THR A 377 19.74 2.23 -0.84
N PHE A 378 18.95 2.54 0.20
CA PHE A 378 19.44 3.29 1.36
C PHE A 378 19.79 2.43 2.57
N LYS A 379 19.01 1.38 2.85
CA LYS A 379 19.23 0.44 3.97
C LYS A 379 19.41 1.14 5.34
N ASN A 380 18.70 2.25 5.55
CA ASN A 380 18.81 3.06 6.75
C ASN A 380 18.39 2.31 8.03
N GLY A 381 18.76 2.83 9.19
CA GLY A 381 18.18 2.44 10.48
C GLY A 381 19.14 1.79 11.46
N LEU A 382 18.71 1.78 12.73
CA LEU A 382 19.48 1.25 13.85
C LEU A 382 19.28 -0.26 14.01
N LYS A 383 20.38 -1.00 13.90
CA LYS A 383 20.41 -2.46 14.05
C LYS A 383 20.50 -2.86 15.51
N TYR A 384 19.76 -3.89 15.89
CA TYR A 384 19.85 -4.52 17.21
C TYR A 384 21.30 -4.80 17.64
N ASP A 385 21.71 -4.21 18.77
CA ASP A 385 23.04 -4.34 19.37
C ASP A 385 22.94 -4.03 20.87
N VAL A 386 22.73 -5.07 21.68
CA VAL A 386 22.52 -4.94 23.13
C VAL A 386 23.67 -4.22 23.83
N LYS A 387 24.92 -4.41 23.37
CA LYS A 387 26.08 -3.77 24.00
C LYS A 387 26.07 -2.27 23.76
N LYS A 388 25.79 -1.84 22.54
CA LYS A 388 25.62 -0.41 22.22
C LYS A 388 24.39 0.18 22.87
N GLY A 389 23.27 -0.56 22.92
CA GLY A 389 22.06 -0.13 23.61
C GLY A 389 22.30 0.11 25.10
N ALA A 390 23.01 -0.79 25.78
CA ALA A 390 23.40 -0.62 27.18
C ALA A 390 24.33 0.60 27.37
N ALA A 391 25.31 0.79 26.48
CA ALA A 391 26.19 1.97 26.53
C ALA A 391 25.42 3.29 26.33
N ALA A 392 24.49 3.33 25.37
CA ALA A 392 23.61 4.48 25.15
C ALA A 392 22.71 4.73 26.37
N TRP A 393 22.25 3.69 27.06
CA TRP A 393 21.49 3.84 28.30
C TRP A 393 22.33 4.45 29.43
N GLU A 394 23.60 4.08 29.59
CA GLU A 394 24.49 4.73 30.57
C GLU A 394 24.72 6.21 30.27
N GLU A 395 24.74 6.61 29.00
CA GLU A 395 24.76 8.03 28.61
C GLU A 395 23.41 8.72 28.90
N ALA A 396 22.29 8.04 28.65
CA ALA A 396 20.96 8.56 28.94
C ALA A 396 20.74 8.82 30.43
N LYS A 397 21.26 7.96 31.33
CA LYS A 397 21.21 8.18 32.78
C LYS A 397 21.84 9.53 33.17
N LYS A 398 22.96 9.87 32.54
CA LYS A 398 23.66 11.16 32.75
C LYS A 398 22.85 12.32 32.20
N GLU A 399 22.27 12.19 31.00
CA GLU A 399 21.39 13.21 30.41
C GLU A 399 20.14 13.48 31.26
N LEU A 400 19.56 12.43 31.83
CA LEU A 400 18.31 12.49 32.60
C LEU A 400 18.53 12.81 34.09
N GLY A 401 19.76 12.64 34.59
CA GLY A 401 20.08 12.70 36.02
C GLY A 401 19.35 11.62 36.84
N LYS A 402 19.05 10.47 36.23
CA LYS A 402 18.27 9.37 36.82
C LYS A 402 18.84 8.02 36.43
N ASP A 403 19.05 7.15 37.41
CA ASP A 403 19.46 5.75 37.18
C ASP A 403 18.26 4.81 36.94
N GLN A 404 17.05 5.27 37.27
CA GLN A 404 15.80 4.54 37.08
C GLN A 404 14.79 5.39 36.30
N VAL A 405 14.14 4.76 35.32
CA VAL A 405 13.12 5.39 34.48
C VAL A 405 11.95 4.43 34.35
N THR A 406 10.73 4.93 34.50
CA THR A 406 9.51 4.18 34.18
C THR A 406 8.90 4.79 32.92
N ILE A 407 8.51 3.93 31.98
CA ILE A 407 7.79 4.32 30.75
C ILE A 407 6.50 3.49 30.59
N GLU A 408 5.43 4.15 30.16
CA GLU A 408 4.19 3.54 29.72
C GLU A 408 4.29 3.09 28.25
N LEU A 409 3.97 1.82 27.97
CA LEU A 409 3.84 1.26 26.64
C LEU A 409 2.35 1.06 26.29
N LEU A 410 1.83 1.95 25.46
CA LEU A 410 0.48 1.87 24.91
C LEU A 410 0.42 0.83 23.78
N SER A 411 -0.51 -0.13 23.86
CA SER A 411 -0.70 -1.19 22.86
C SER A 411 -2.18 -1.54 22.64
N TYR A 412 -2.45 -2.38 21.65
CA TYR A 412 -3.79 -2.86 21.28
C TYR A 412 -4.27 -3.99 22.21
N ASP A 413 -5.58 -4.24 22.22
CA ASP A 413 -6.24 -5.18 23.13
C ASP A 413 -6.43 -6.61 22.59
N ASP A 414 -5.97 -6.88 21.36
CA ASP A 414 -5.94 -8.23 20.80
C ASP A 414 -4.84 -9.12 21.40
N GLY A 415 -5.01 -10.44 21.28
CA GLY A 415 -4.12 -11.42 21.90
C GLY A 415 -2.69 -11.38 21.37
N THR A 416 -2.49 -11.02 20.10
CA THR A 416 -1.15 -10.93 19.51
C THR A 416 -0.45 -9.66 19.99
N ALA A 417 -1.13 -8.52 19.98
CA ALA A 417 -0.56 -7.26 20.47
C ALA A 417 -0.18 -7.29 21.96
N LYS A 418 -0.91 -8.03 22.80
CA LYS A 418 -0.54 -8.28 24.21
C LYS A 418 0.79 -9.02 24.32
N LYS A 419 0.95 -10.14 23.57
CA LYS A 419 2.22 -10.89 23.53
C LYS A 419 3.38 -10.03 23.02
N ILE A 420 3.12 -9.17 22.04
CA ILE A 420 4.11 -8.22 21.53
C ILE A 420 4.51 -7.18 22.60
N ALA A 421 3.53 -6.66 23.35
CA ALA A 421 3.81 -5.71 24.44
C ALA A 421 4.64 -6.34 25.56
N ASP A 422 4.33 -7.58 25.95
CA ASP A 422 5.10 -8.35 26.93
C ASP A 422 6.52 -8.63 26.41
N TYR A 423 6.67 -8.94 25.12
CA TYR A 423 7.97 -9.11 24.48
C TYR A 423 8.80 -7.82 24.54
N PHE A 424 8.22 -6.66 24.22
CA PHE A 424 8.94 -5.38 24.30
C PHE A 424 9.33 -5.04 25.74
N LYS A 425 8.42 -5.27 26.70
CA LYS A 425 8.72 -5.12 28.12
C LYS A 425 9.93 -5.96 28.52
N ASP A 426 9.92 -7.27 28.22
CA ASP A 426 11.04 -8.16 28.53
C ASP A 426 12.35 -7.68 27.90
N GLN A 427 12.34 -7.40 26.59
CA GLN A 427 13.55 -6.97 25.88
C GLN A 427 14.14 -5.67 26.46
N ILE A 428 13.30 -4.66 26.72
CA ILE A 428 13.73 -3.36 27.25
C ILE A 428 14.26 -3.52 28.68
N GLU A 429 13.49 -4.12 29.60
CA GLU A 429 13.88 -4.25 31.02
C GLU A 429 15.10 -5.17 31.19
N LYS A 430 15.21 -6.23 30.37
CA LYS A 430 16.35 -7.13 30.38
C LYS A 430 17.63 -6.43 29.96
N ASN A 431 17.58 -5.64 28.88
CA ASN A 431 18.77 -5.08 28.24
C ASN A 431 19.14 -3.69 28.80
N LEU A 432 18.18 -2.92 29.31
CA LEU A 432 18.37 -1.56 29.84
C LEU A 432 18.10 -1.54 31.35
N LYS A 433 19.10 -1.93 32.15
CA LYS A 433 18.95 -2.10 33.61
C LYS A 433 18.56 -0.78 34.31
N GLY A 434 17.40 -0.77 34.95
CA GLY A 434 16.83 0.41 35.62
C GLY A 434 15.66 1.03 34.86
N VAL A 435 15.36 0.56 33.63
CA VAL A 435 14.11 0.89 32.94
C VAL A 435 13.01 -0.06 33.40
N THR A 436 11.82 0.48 33.68
CA THR A 436 10.59 -0.27 33.96
C THR A 436 9.56 0.08 32.90
N VAL A 437 8.93 -0.93 32.31
CA VAL A 437 7.89 -0.77 31.28
C VAL A 437 6.54 -1.19 31.83
N ASN A 438 5.60 -0.24 31.88
CA ASN A 438 4.21 -0.49 32.26
C ASN A 438 3.35 -0.56 31.01
N THR A 439 2.77 -1.71 30.72
CA THR A 439 1.90 -1.87 29.55
C THR A 439 0.51 -1.28 29.82
N LYS A 440 0.00 -0.49 28.87
CA LYS A 440 -1.35 0.06 28.88
C LYS A 440 -2.08 -0.43 27.64
N ILE A 441 -2.97 -1.39 27.85
CA ILE A 441 -3.76 -2.00 26.79
C ILE A 441 -5.04 -1.18 26.57
N GLN A 442 -5.35 -0.85 25.32
CA GLN A 442 -6.53 -0.07 24.95
C GLN A 442 -7.19 -0.60 23.67
N PRO A 443 -8.52 -0.51 23.55
CA PRO A 443 -9.21 -0.70 22.27
C PRO A 443 -8.71 0.29 21.22
N PHE A 444 -8.71 -0.11 19.94
CA PHE A 444 -8.13 0.66 18.83
C PHE A 444 -8.55 2.13 18.80
N LYS A 445 -9.87 2.41 18.84
CA LYS A 445 -10.40 3.79 18.85
C LYS A 445 -9.87 4.62 20.01
N GLN A 446 -9.79 4.02 21.19
CA GLN A 446 -9.32 4.71 22.39
C GLN A 446 -7.81 4.96 22.31
N LYS A 447 -7.05 3.99 21.80
CA LYS A 447 -5.62 4.13 21.52
C LYS A 447 -5.34 5.27 20.53
N LEU A 448 -6.04 5.33 19.39
CA LEU A 448 -5.87 6.42 18.42
C LEU A 448 -6.16 7.79 19.05
N LYS A 449 -7.20 7.89 19.88
CA LYS A 449 -7.50 9.13 20.61
C LYS A 449 -6.36 9.54 21.54
N LEU A 450 -5.77 8.60 22.27
CA LEU A 450 -4.61 8.87 23.14
C LEU A 450 -3.37 9.28 22.33
N GLU A 451 -3.13 8.64 21.18
CA GLU A 451 -2.02 8.98 20.28
C GLU A 451 -2.16 10.38 19.70
N SER A 452 -3.34 10.72 19.16
CA SER A 452 -3.61 12.06 18.63
C SER A 452 -3.53 13.14 19.71
N ALA A 453 -3.92 12.83 20.96
CA ALA A 453 -3.79 13.73 22.10
C ALA A 453 -2.37 13.78 22.70
N GLN A 454 -1.43 12.97 22.19
CA GLN A 454 -0.10 12.75 22.78
C GLN A 454 -0.15 12.35 24.27
N ASP A 455 -1.19 11.64 24.69
CA ASP A 455 -1.38 11.13 26.05
C ASP A 455 -0.84 9.69 26.19
N TYR A 456 0.44 9.53 25.89
CA TYR A 456 1.19 8.28 25.98
C TYR A 456 2.70 8.59 26.05
N GLU A 457 3.54 7.59 26.34
CA GLU A 457 5.01 7.73 26.27
C GLU A 457 5.58 6.92 25.11
N VAL A 458 5.45 5.60 25.14
CA VAL A 458 5.74 4.72 23.99
C VAL A 458 4.44 4.16 23.45
N SER A 459 4.27 4.13 22.13
CA SER A 459 3.11 3.47 21.51
C SER A 459 3.53 2.49 20.42
N PHE A 460 3.00 1.27 20.49
CA PHE A 460 3.10 0.31 19.40
C PHE A 460 2.08 0.69 18.31
N ALA A 461 2.58 1.08 17.13
CA ALA A 461 1.79 1.59 16.03
C ALA A 461 2.22 0.97 14.70
N GLY A 462 1.39 1.12 13.67
CA GLY A 462 1.73 0.73 12.30
C GLY A 462 1.20 1.73 11.29
N TRP A 463 1.81 1.72 10.11
CA TRP A 463 1.36 2.50 8.97
C TRP A 463 1.30 1.62 7.72
N SER A 464 0.24 1.79 6.95
CA SER A 464 0.07 1.22 5.61
C SER A 464 0.04 2.38 4.60
N PRO A 465 0.67 2.25 3.43
CA PRO A 465 0.86 3.34 2.49
C PRO A 465 -0.45 3.75 1.84
N ASP A 466 -0.64 5.07 1.72
CA ASP A 466 -1.75 5.63 0.95
C ASP A 466 -1.46 5.65 -0.56
N TYR A 467 -0.18 5.66 -0.95
CA TYR A 467 0.29 5.70 -2.33
C TYR A 467 1.72 5.14 -2.47
N SER A 468 2.12 4.78 -3.70
CA SER A 468 3.42 4.12 -4.00
C SER A 468 4.60 5.09 -4.01
N ASP A 469 4.82 5.83 -2.92
CA ASP A 469 5.94 6.77 -2.80
C ASP A 469 6.44 6.83 -1.34
N PRO A 470 7.76 6.91 -1.08
CA PRO A 470 8.30 6.98 0.28
C PRO A 470 7.74 8.13 1.12
N MET A 471 7.23 9.20 0.48
CA MET A 471 6.67 10.36 1.15
C MET A 471 5.53 9.99 2.12
N THR A 472 4.68 9.00 1.80
CA THR A 472 3.56 8.57 2.69
C THR A 472 4.01 8.12 4.08
N PHE A 473 5.29 7.75 4.25
CA PHE A 473 5.88 7.45 5.55
C PHE A 473 6.68 8.62 6.12
N ILE A 474 7.33 9.41 5.26
CA ILE A 474 8.30 10.44 5.64
C ILE A 474 7.58 11.74 6.08
N ASP A 475 6.51 12.16 5.42
CA ASP A 475 5.81 13.41 5.78
C ASP A 475 5.09 13.35 7.14
N MET A 476 4.77 12.14 7.64
CA MET A 476 4.18 11.95 8.97
C MET A 476 5.01 12.60 10.07
N PHE A 477 6.33 12.72 9.91
CA PHE A 477 7.22 13.17 10.97
C PHE A 477 7.75 14.59 10.77
N GLU A 478 7.21 15.36 9.81
CA GLU A 478 7.42 16.80 9.83
C GLU A 478 6.93 17.39 11.17
N SER A 479 7.60 18.44 11.66
CA SER A 479 7.35 19.00 12.99
C SER A 479 5.88 19.41 13.23
N LYS A 480 5.15 19.76 12.17
CA LYS A 480 3.75 20.23 12.24
C LYS A 480 2.74 19.20 11.71
N SER A 481 3.20 18.01 11.30
CA SER A 481 2.30 16.99 10.78
C SER A 481 1.35 16.49 11.88
N PRO A 482 0.04 16.37 11.61
CA PRO A 482 -0.92 15.82 12.58
C PRO A 482 -0.64 14.34 12.92
N TYR A 483 0.11 13.63 12.06
CA TYR A 483 0.50 12.23 12.25
C TYR A 483 1.86 12.06 12.94
N ASN A 484 2.55 13.16 13.28
CA ASN A 484 3.80 13.12 14.05
C ASN A 484 3.54 12.50 15.42
N GLN A 485 2.57 13.07 16.15
CA GLN A 485 2.02 12.56 17.41
C GLN A 485 3.04 12.29 18.53
N MET A 486 4.29 12.68 18.37
CA MET A 486 5.36 12.37 19.32
C MET A 486 6.21 13.59 19.67
N SER A 487 5.77 14.78 19.26
CA SER A 487 6.49 16.05 19.40
C SER A 487 7.94 15.98 18.89
N TYR A 488 8.19 15.15 17.87
CA TYR A 488 9.47 15.14 17.17
C TYR A 488 9.59 16.42 16.34
N SER A 489 10.76 17.05 16.37
CA SER A 489 11.03 18.24 15.57
C SER A 489 12.51 18.30 15.23
N ASN A 490 12.80 18.38 13.93
CA ASN A 490 14.14 18.61 13.41
C ASN A 490 14.02 19.52 12.16
N PRO A 491 14.48 20.78 12.23
CA PRO A 491 14.37 21.70 11.09
C PRO A 491 15.07 21.20 9.81
N LYS A 492 16.14 20.40 9.94
CA LYS A 492 16.81 19.81 8.77
C LYS A 492 15.96 18.73 8.11
N TYR A 493 15.26 17.93 8.93
CA TYR A 493 14.30 16.94 8.42
C TYR A 493 13.17 17.66 7.69
N ASP A 494 12.54 18.64 8.34
CA ASP A 494 11.45 19.45 7.76
C ASP A 494 11.87 20.06 6.42
N GLU A 495 13.06 20.68 6.35
CA GLU A 495 13.56 21.28 5.11
C GLU A 495 13.71 20.25 3.98
N MET A 496 14.24 19.05 4.29
CA MET A 496 14.41 17.98 3.30
C MET A 496 13.06 17.46 2.81
N VAL A 497 12.11 17.23 3.72
CA VAL A 497 10.76 16.75 3.37
C VAL A 497 10.04 17.80 2.53
N GLN A 498 10.06 19.07 2.94
CA GLN A 498 9.47 20.18 2.17
C GLN A 498 10.09 20.34 0.79
N LYS A 499 11.42 20.23 0.65
CA LYS A 499 12.08 20.26 -0.66
C LYS A 499 11.65 19.07 -1.52
N ALA A 500 11.63 17.85 -0.96
CA ALA A 500 11.23 16.64 -1.67
C ALA A 500 9.74 16.63 -2.06
N GLY A 501 8.89 17.29 -1.29
CA GLY A 501 7.46 17.46 -1.54
C GLY A 501 7.08 18.66 -2.41
N ASN A 502 8.04 19.52 -2.77
CA ASN A 502 7.81 20.73 -3.57
C ASN A 502 8.89 20.91 -4.66
N GLU A 503 9.97 21.63 -4.36
CA GLU A 503 11.02 22.03 -5.32
C GLU A 503 11.58 20.85 -6.15
N LEU A 504 11.79 19.70 -5.52
CA LEU A 504 12.45 18.56 -6.15
C LEU A 504 11.49 17.63 -6.92
N LEU A 505 10.19 17.95 -7.01
CA LEU A 505 9.23 17.13 -7.77
C LEU A 505 9.61 17.02 -9.26
N SER A 506 10.29 18.02 -9.82
CA SER A 506 10.80 18.02 -11.20
C SER A 506 12.19 17.40 -11.36
N ASP A 507 12.87 17.00 -10.27
CA ASP A 507 14.16 16.33 -10.28
C ASP A 507 14.07 15.00 -9.50
N PRO A 508 13.52 13.94 -10.12
CA PRO A 508 13.25 12.67 -9.43
C PRO A 508 14.49 12.05 -8.77
N LYS A 509 15.68 12.24 -9.37
CA LYS A 509 16.93 11.71 -8.83
C LYS A 509 17.33 12.43 -7.54
N LYS A 510 17.34 13.76 -7.53
CA LYS A 510 17.64 14.52 -6.30
C LYS A 510 16.58 14.30 -5.24
N ARG A 511 15.30 14.23 -5.62
CA ARG A 511 14.20 13.91 -4.70
C ARG A 511 14.43 12.58 -3.98
N TRP A 512 14.76 11.52 -4.74
CA TRP A 512 15.00 10.19 -4.18
C TRP A 512 16.12 10.18 -3.15
N GLU A 513 17.26 10.80 -3.48
CA GLU A 513 18.41 10.93 -2.56
C GLU A 513 18.08 11.77 -1.32
N THR A 514 17.28 12.83 -1.46
CA THR A 514 16.84 13.67 -0.34
C THR A 514 15.96 12.90 0.62
N LEU A 515 15.00 12.10 0.12
CA LEU A 515 14.16 11.24 0.94
C LEU A 515 14.99 10.20 1.71
N GLY A 516 15.95 9.56 1.02
CA GLY A 516 16.89 8.62 1.66
C GLY A 516 17.68 9.23 2.80
N LYS A 517 18.15 10.47 2.64
CA LYS A 517 18.86 11.22 3.69
C LYS A 517 17.93 11.65 4.83
N ALA A 518 16.70 12.05 4.53
CA ALA A 518 15.71 12.41 5.54
C ALA A 518 15.41 11.22 6.45
N GLU A 519 15.13 10.04 5.88
CA GLU A 519 14.93 8.81 6.67
C GLU A 519 16.16 8.45 7.50
N LYS A 520 17.37 8.61 6.95
CA LYS A 520 18.62 8.37 7.68
C LYS A 520 18.75 9.28 8.90
N ILE A 521 18.57 10.59 8.74
CA ILE A 521 18.63 11.54 9.86
C ILE A 521 17.61 11.13 10.93
N PHE A 522 16.38 10.85 10.50
CA PHE A 522 15.29 10.50 11.39
C PHE A 522 15.55 9.22 12.19
N LEU A 523 16.01 8.14 11.54
CA LEU A 523 16.19 6.85 12.20
C LEU A 523 17.55 6.71 12.91
N GLU A 524 18.64 7.16 12.29
CA GLU A 524 20.00 6.90 12.77
C GLU A 524 20.56 8.06 13.60
N GLU A 525 20.34 9.31 13.19
CA GLU A 525 20.94 10.46 13.87
C GLU A 525 20.09 10.93 15.05
N ASP A 526 18.77 10.85 14.91
CA ASP A 526 17.79 11.34 15.88
C ASP A 526 17.15 10.23 16.73
N ALA A 527 17.20 8.97 16.28
CA ALA A 527 16.43 7.87 16.85
C ALA A 527 14.95 8.27 17.06
N GLY A 528 14.31 8.79 16.00
CA GLY A 528 12.97 9.38 16.07
C GLY A 528 11.88 8.39 16.47
N LEU A 529 11.97 7.16 15.96
CA LEU A 529 11.12 6.02 16.33
C LEU A 529 11.89 4.70 16.17
N VAL A 530 11.27 3.58 16.54
CA VAL A 530 11.87 2.25 16.38
C VAL A 530 11.07 1.40 15.40
N PRO A 531 11.52 1.20 14.15
CA PRO A 531 10.91 0.21 13.26
C PRO A 531 11.11 -1.20 13.80
N LEU A 532 10.11 -2.05 13.64
CA LEU A 532 10.08 -3.39 14.24
C LEU A 532 10.03 -4.48 13.17
N TYR A 533 8.96 -4.47 12.37
CA TYR A 533 8.75 -5.43 11.32
C TYR A 533 7.98 -4.83 10.15
N GLN A 534 8.31 -5.29 8.95
CA GLN A 534 7.44 -5.17 7.80
C GLN A 534 6.43 -6.32 7.84
N THR A 535 5.16 -5.98 7.65
CA THR A 535 4.06 -6.93 7.74
C THR A 535 4.16 -7.97 6.63
N GLY A 536 4.00 -9.22 7.01
CA GLY A 536 3.81 -10.33 6.08
C GLY A 536 2.57 -11.11 6.48
N ARG A 537 2.02 -11.82 5.49
CA ARG A 537 0.83 -12.64 5.63
C ARG A 537 1.10 -14.01 5.07
N SER A 538 0.91 -15.01 5.91
CA SER A 538 0.73 -16.39 5.51
C SER A 538 -0.74 -16.63 5.22
N TYR A 539 -1.05 -17.37 4.17
CA TYR A 539 -2.42 -17.70 3.81
C TYR A 539 -2.49 -19.08 3.17
N VAL A 540 -3.71 -19.62 3.11
CA VAL A 540 -4.04 -20.73 2.25
C VAL A 540 -5.17 -20.34 1.32
N MET A 541 -5.07 -20.78 0.06
CA MET A 541 -6.05 -20.53 -0.98
C MET A 541 -6.32 -21.82 -1.74
N LYS A 542 -7.59 -22.16 -1.99
CA LYS A 542 -7.92 -23.38 -2.73
C LYS A 542 -7.30 -23.34 -4.13
N PRO A 543 -6.70 -24.44 -4.64
CA PRO A 543 -5.93 -24.38 -5.88
C PRO A 543 -6.76 -24.05 -7.11
N ASN A 544 -8.08 -24.26 -7.08
CA ASN A 544 -9.00 -23.92 -8.16
C ASN A 544 -9.36 -22.41 -8.20
N VAL A 545 -9.07 -21.64 -7.16
CA VAL A 545 -9.27 -20.18 -7.15
C VAL A 545 -8.05 -19.49 -7.75
N LYS A 546 -8.27 -18.75 -8.84
CA LYS A 546 -7.21 -18.08 -9.61
C LYS A 546 -7.55 -16.60 -9.81
N GLY A 547 -6.53 -15.80 -10.09
CA GLY A 547 -6.71 -14.42 -10.57
C GLY A 547 -7.08 -13.38 -9.52
N ILE A 548 -7.11 -13.73 -8.23
CA ILE A 548 -7.15 -12.75 -7.13
C ILE A 548 -5.87 -11.93 -7.20
N VAL A 549 -5.99 -10.61 -7.22
CA VAL A 549 -4.85 -9.68 -7.21
C VAL A 549 -4.73 -9.09 -5.82
N LYS A 550 -3.56 -9.23 -5.18
CA LYS A 550 -3.19 -8.49 -3.97
C LYS A 550 -2.44 -7.22 -4.38
N HIS A 551 -2.89 -6.09 -3.87
CA HIS A 551 -2.24 -4.81 -4.05
C HIS A 551 -1.36 -4.43 -2.86
N ASN A 552 -0.34 -3.61 -3.11
CA ASN A 552 0.52 -3.04 -2.07
C ASN A 552 -0.11 -1.82 -1.37
N ILE A 553 -1.15 -1.23 -1.96
CA ILE A 553 -1.94 -0.10 -1.46
C ILE A 553 -3.41 -0.45 -1.54
N SER A 554 -4.24 0.14 -0.68
CA SER A 554 -5.69 -0.02 -0.70
C SER A 554 -6.30 0.44 -2.04
N PRO A 555 -7.29 -0.28 -2.60
CA PRO A 555 -7.93 -1.50 -2.07
C PRO A 555 -7.00 -2.71 -2.08
N GLU A 556 -6.90 -3.44 -0.96
CA GLU A 556 -5.90 -4.50 -0.82
C GLU A 556 -6.07 -5.67 -1.78
N TYR A 557 -7.29 -5.94 -2.24
CA TYR A 557 -7.58 -7.01 -3.17
C TYR A 557 -8.50 -6.54 -4.29
N SER A 558 -8.21 -6.98 -5.51
CA SER A 558 -9.13 -6.88 -6.65
C SER A 558 -9.60 -8.28 -7.07
N PHE A 559 -10.92 -8.48 -7.12
CA PHE A 559 -11.55 -9.73 -7.57
C PHE A 559 -12.06 -9.65 -9.01
N LYS A 560 -11.92 -8.51 -9.67
CA LYS A 560 -12.35 -8.27 -11.06
C LYS A 560 -11.84 -9.37 -12.03
N TRP A 561 -10.61 -9.83 -11.83
CA TRP A 561 -9.95 -10.83 -12.67
C TRP A 561 -9.93 -12.23 -12.06
N ALA A 562 -10.57 -12.41 -10.90
CA ALA A 562 -10.63 -13.69 -10.24
C ALA A 562 -11.64 -14.63 -10.93
N TYR A 563 -11.37 -15.92 -10.88
CA TYR A 563 -12.21 -16.99 -11.43
C TYR A 563 -11.94 -18.31 -10.71
N VAL A 564 -12.88 -19.23 -10.83
CA VAL A 564 -12.77 -20.60 -10.29
C VAL A 564 -12.65 -21.58 -11.45
N THR A 565 -11.68 -22.50 -11.41
CA THR A 565 -11.56 -23.60 -12.38
C THR A 565 -12.30 -24.84 -11.91
N GLU A 566 -12.71 -25.73 -12.83
CA GLU A 566 -13.06 -27.10 -12.44
C GLU A 566 -11.85 -27.70 -11.70
N ASP A 567 -12.09 -28.37 -10.57
CA ASP A 567 -11.13 -28.85 -9.57
C ASP A 567 -9.66 -28.81 -10.00
N GLY A 568 -8.84 -28.05 -9.24
CA GLY A 568 -7.41 -27.88 -9.48
C GLY A 568 -6.74 -29.23 -9.66
N GLY A 569 -6.63 -29.65 -10.92
CA GLY A 569 -6.25 -31.01 -11.26
C GLY A 569 -4.90 -31.30 -10.65
N LYS A 570 -4.87 -32.22 -9.68
CA LYS A 570 -3.69 -33.05 -9.49
C LYS A 570 -3.40 -33.67 -10.86
N LYS A 571 -2.36 -33.17 -11.52
CA LYS A 571 -1.63 -33.94 -12.51
C LYS A 571 -0.64 -34.83 -11.79
#